data_AF-A0A3N5XDZ0-F1
#
_entry.id   AF-A0A3N5XDZ0-F1
#
_cell.length_a   1.000
_cell.length_b   1.000
_cell.length_c   1.000
_cell.angle_alpha   90.00
_cell.angle_beta   90.00
_cell.angle_gamma   90.00
#
_symmetry.space_group_name_H-M   'P 1'
#
loop_
_entity.id
_entity.type
_entity.pdbx_description
1 polymer ?
#
loop_
_entity_poly.entity_id
_entity_poly.type
_entity_poly.pdbx_seq_one_letter_code
_entity_poly.pdbx_strand_id
1 'polypeptide(L)'
;KPTSFELQSTETNPFGVIPVFQLKSESEIEKVVTLQDAVNKLFADMMISSDFATAPLRWYIGNVDPGSIKNSPNLWAWFPSGDGQGQQSSVGQFEATGLSNYSVEMDNIANRMFIITRTPKHYLMMTSANISGEALMAMESPLIKKTKKRQKLFASQWQDVAAFIARLEGVTIDPSTITVLWERPESVQPYTEAQTRQLGVNTGIPLITLLRREGWTESEIEAMQDDKKLQDKAQKTLAQATLATLRTQQEQQNPQEEDAVTGE
;
A
#
# COMPACT_ATOMS: atom_id res chain seq x y z
N LYS A 1 -3.21 0.16 43.81
CA LYS A 1 -3.71 -0.23 42.46
C LYS A 1 -5.22 -0.09 42.50
N PRO A 2 -5.85 0.82 41.75
CA PRO A 2 -7.29 0.95 41.80
C PRO A 2 -7.90 -0.22 41.03
N THR A 3 -8.41 -1.19 41.78
CA THR A 3 -9.38 -2.18 41.31
C THR A 3 -10.75 -1.51 41.29
N SER A 4 -11.04 -0.75 40.23
CA SER A 4 -12.31 -0.01 40.09
C SER A 4 -13.30 -0.74 39.18
N PHE A 5 -13.38 -2.07 39.30
CA PHE A 5 -14.38 -2.86 38.60
C PHE A 5 -15.33 -3.46 39.64
N GLU A 6 -16.58 -3.00 39.64
CA GLU A 6 -17.67 -3.62 40.39
C GLU A 6 -18.40 -4.61 39.48
N LEU A 7 -18.61 -5.83 39.96
CA LEU A 7 -19.34 -6.86 39.25
C LEU A 7 -20.84 -6.49 39.22
N GLN A 8 -21.36 -6.08 38.07
CA GLN A 8 -22.77 -5.70 37.92
C GLN A 8 -23.71 -6.91 37.75
N SER A 9 -23.30 -7.95 37.03
CA SER A 9 -24.13 -9.15 36.82
C SER A 9 -23.27 -10.37 36.52
N THR A 10 -23.84 -11.55 36.78
CA THR A 10 -23.29 -12.85 36.37
C THR A 10 -24.35 -13.56 35.54
N GLU A 11 -24.09 -13.72 34.25
CA GLU A 11 -24.97 -14.44 33.33
C GLU A 11 -24.35 -15.79 32.97
N THR A 12 -25.21 -16.79 32.77
CA THR A 12 -24.74 -18.11 32.32
C THR A 12 -24.41 -18.02 30.83
N ASN A 13 -23.17 -18.39 30.46
CA ASN A 13 -22.76 -18.39 29.06
C ASN A 13 -23.50 -19.50 28.29
N PRO A 14 -24.44 -19.16 27.37
CA PRO A 14 -25.21 -20.15 26.64
C PRO A 14 -24.35 -20.99 25.68
N PHE A 15 -23.16 -20.50 25.31
CA PHE A 15 -22.28 -21.13 24.33
C PHE A 15 -21.25 -22.08 24.96
N GLY A 16 -21.07 -22.04 26.28
CA GLY A 16 -20.06 -22.83 27.00
C GLY A 16 -18.60 -22.50 26.64
N VAL A 17 -18.37 -21.55 25.74
CA VAL A 17 -17.06 -21.03 25.31
C VAL A 17 -17.16 -19.51 25.23
N ILE A 18 -16.11 -18.79 25.61
CA ILE A 18 -16.07 -17.32 25.53
C ILE A 18 -15.92 -16.95 24.04
N PRO A 19 -16.87 -16.20 23.43
CA PRO A 19 -16.84 -15.85 22.00
C PRO A 19 -15.88 -14.69 21.72
N VAL A 20 -14.64 -14.78 22.19
CA VAL A 20 -13.61 -13.76 22.00
C VAL A 20 -12.44 -14.38 21.25
N PHE A 21 -12.24 -13.93 20.01
CA PHE A 21 -11.17 -14.40 19.13
C PHE A 21 -10.07 -13.35 19.04
N GLN A 22 -8.86 -13.70 19.46
CA GLN A 22 -7.74 -12.77 19.51
C GLN A 22 -6.99 -12.73 18.17
N LEU A 23 -7.12 -11.62 17.43
CA LEU A 23 -6.27 -11.33 16.28
C LEU A 23 -4.92 -10.77 16.75
N LYS A 24 -3.96 -11.68 16.99
CA LYS A 24 -2.63 -11.31 17.47
C LYS A 24 -1.79 -10.70 16.35
N SER A 25 -1.37 -9.44 16.53
CA SER A 25 -0.38 -8.80 15.67
C SER A 25 0.58 -7.95 16.48
N GLU A 26 1.79 -7.75 15.97
CA GLU A 26 2.74 -6.80 16.56
C GLU A 26 2.25 -5.37 16.33
N SER A 27 2.44 -4.51 17.34
CA SER A 27 2.20 -3.07 17.20
C SER A 27 3.16 -2.48 16.16
N GLU A 28 2.60 -1.77 15.18
CA GLU A 28 3.40 -1.06 14.17
C GLU A 28 3.72 0.35 14.60
N ILE A 29 2.82 0.96 15.36
CA ILE A 29 2.96 2.35 15.83
C ILE A 29 4.11 2.41 16.83
N GLU A 30 4.24 1.43 17.72
CA GLU A 30 5.34 1.35 18.70
C GLU A 30 6.73 1.46 18.07
N LYS A 31 6.90 1.00 16.82
CA LYS A 31 8.18 1.07 16.10
C LYS A 31 8.55 2.49 15.66
N VAL A 32 7.59 3.41 15.64
CA VAL A 32 7.75 4.79 15.16
C VAL A 32 7.31 5.86 16.14
N VAL A 33 6.78 5.51 17.33
CA VAL A 33 6.37 6.49 18.36
C VAL A 33 7.49 7.49 18.66
N THR A 34 8.72 7.02 18.85
CA THR A 34 9.86 7.90 19.16
C THR A 34 10.21 8.86 18.02
N LEU A 35 9.98 8.44 16.77
CA LEU A 35 10.16 9.32 15.60
C LEU A 35 9.03 10.33 15.49
N GLN A 36 7.78 9.92 15.81
CA GLN A 36 6.65 10.83 15.88
C GLN A 36 6.87 11.90 16.96
N ASP A 37 7.35 11.52 18.14
CA ASP A 37 7.69 12.45 19.22
C ASP A 37 8.79 13.44 18.79
N ALA A 38 9.79 12.98 18.05
CA ALA A 38 10.83 13.85 17.49
C ALA A 38 10.25 14.86 16.49
N VAL A 39 9.34 14.44 15.60
CA VAL A 39 8.65 15.35 14.66
C VAL A 39 7.80 16.38 15.43
N ASN A 40 7.03 15.94 16.43
CA ASN A 40 6.21 16.83 17.25
C ASN A 40 7.07 17.87 17.98
N LYS A 41 8.22 17.45 18.53
CA LYS A 41 9.17 18.35 19.17
C LYS A 41 9.75 19.35 18.19
N LEU A 42 10.20 18.90 17.00
CA LEU A 42 10.75 19.80 15.98
C LEU A 42 9.71 20.81 15.50
N PHE A 43 8.45 20.39 15.35
CA PHE A 43 7.36 21.30 15.02
C PHE A 43 7.13 22.35 16.11
N ALA A 44 7.12 21.94 17.38
CA ALA A 44 7.00 22.87 18.50
C ALA A 44 8.17 23.88 18.55
N ASP A 45 9.40 23.41 18.40
CA ASP A 45 10.59 24.27 18.35
C ASP A 45 10.57 25.23 17.16
N MET A 46 10.06 24.78 16.00
CA MET A 46 9.90 25.62 14.82
C MET A 46 8.90 26.74 15.07
N MET A 47 7.75 26.44 15.70
CA MET A 47 6.76 27.46 16.06
C MET A 47 7.35 28.48 17.04
N ILE A 48 8.04 28.03 18.10
CA ILE A 48 8.70 28.93 19.06
C ILE A 48 9.78 29.77 18.36
N SER A 49 10.60 29.15 17.51
CA SER A 49 11.65 29.86 16.75
C SER A 49 11.05 30.91 15.80
N SER A 50 9.87 30.65 15.23
CA SER A 50 9.19 31.57 14.33
C SER A 50 8.72 32.85 15.04
N ASP A 51 8.37 32.76 16.31
CA ASP A 51 8.04 33.94 17.13
C ASP A 51 9.27 34.84 17.30
N PHE A 52 10.44 34.27 17.56
CA PHE A 52 11.69 35.03 17.68
C PHE A 52 12.23 35.54 16.33
N ALA A 53 11.90 34.88 15.23
CA ALA A 53 12.26 35.36 13.89
C ALA A 53 11.56 36.67 13.53
N THR A 54 10.35 36.90 14.07
CA THR A 54 9.60 38.17 13.86
C THR A 54 10.23 39.33 14.63
N ALA A 55 10.89 39.06 15.75
CA ALA A 55 11.48 40.06 16.63
C ALA A 55 12.97 39.74 16.94
N PRO A 56 13.89 40.00 15.97
CA PRO A 56 15.30 39.66 16.15
C PRO A 56 15.92 40.46 17.29
N LEU A 57 16.70 39.76 18.11
CA LEU A 57 17.49 40.37 19.19
C LEU A 57 18.56 41.28 18.59
N ARG A 58 18.69 42.49 19.13
CA ARG A 58 19.69 43.47 18.71
C ARG A 58 20.80 43.54 19.75
N TRP A 59 22.01 43.82 19.29
CA TRP A 59 23.17 43.97 20.16
C TRP A 59 23.88 45.30 19.90
N TYR A 60 24.52 45.80 20.94
CA TYR A 60 25.32 47.02 20.91
C TYR A 60 26.66 46.78 21.59
N ILE A 61 27.74 47.16 20.90
CA ILE A 61 29.09 47.22 21.43
C ILE A 61 29.46 48.69 21.59
N GLY A 62 29.79 49.11 22.81
CA GLY A 62 30.20 50.48 23.09
C GLY A 62 30.74 50.69 24.50
N ASN A 63 31.46 51.79 24.69
CA ASN A 63 32.11 52.17 25.94
C ASN A 63 31.16 52.82 26.97
N VAL A 64 29.99 53.28 26.51
CA VAL A 64 28.99 53.97 27.35
C VAL A 64 27.75 53.11 27.41
N ASP A 65 27.19 52.95 28.61
CA ASP A 65 25.87 52.32 28.80
C ASP A 65 24.83 53.11 27.99
N PRO A 66 24.15 52.49 27.00
CA PRO A 66 23.21 53.19 26.14
C PRO A 66 21.93 53.67 26.86
N GLY A 67 21.75 53.36 28.15
CA GLY A 67 20.57 53.77 28.91
C GLY A 67 19.29 53.06 28.46
N SER A 68 18.11 53.57 28.84
CA SER A 68 16.84 52.92 28.49
C SER A 68 16.39 53.24 27.05
N ILE A 69 17.10 52.72 26.05
CA ILE A 69 16.62 52.74 24.67
C ILE A 69 15.37 51.85 24.60
N LYS A 70 14.21 52.46 24.34
CA LYS A 70 12.93 51.73 24.23
C LYS A 70 12.86 51.03 22.87
N ASN A 71 13.16 49.74 22.85
CA ASN A 71 12.84 48.84 21.74
C ASN A 71 11.79 47.82 22.23
N SER A 72 10.91 47.34 21.37
CA SER A 72 9.91 46.32 21.74
C SER A 72 10.06 45.13 20.80
N PRO A 73 10.36 43.91 21.29
CA PRO A 73 10.62 43.52 22.68
C PRO A 73 11.89 44.15 23.25
N ASN A 74 11.89 44.55 24.53
CA ASN A 74 12.92 45.35 25.18
C ASN A 74 14.18 44.56 25.59
N LEU A 75 14.64 43.69 24.70
CA LEU A 75 15.79 42.81 24.89
C LEU A 75 16.92 43.26 23.96
N TRP A 76 17.93 43.90 24.54
CA TRP A 76 19.19 44.22 23.88
C TRP A 76 20.34 43.59 24.66
N ALA A 77 21.29 43.00 23.95
CA ALA A 77 22.52 42.50 24.55
C ALA A 77 23.59 43.58 24.46
N TRP A 78 24.14 43.98 25.61
CA TRP A 78 25.28 44.88 25.68
C TRP A 78 26.56 44.09 25.85
N PHE A 79 27.57 44.44 25.06
CA PHE A 79 28.92 43.95 25.27
C PHE A 79 29.85 45.16 25.48
N PRO A 80 30.60 45.20 26.60
CA PRO A 80 31.56 46.28 26.82
C PRO A 80 32.66 46.20 25.76
N SER A 81 32.96 47.33 25.12
CA SER A 81 34.11 47.45 24.22
C SER A 81 35.40 47.34 25.04
N GLY A 82 36.39 46.58 24.57
CA GLY A 82 37.67 46.41 25.26
C GLY A 82 38.47 47.71 25.37
N ASP A 83 39.42 47.73 26.32
CA ASP A 83 40.47 48.71 26.73
C ASP A 83 40.27 50.24 26.57
N GLY A 84 39.13 50.70 26.06
CA GLY A 84 38.82 52.10 25.84
C GLY A 84 39.61 52.81 24.74
N GLN A 85 40.50 52.12 23.98
CA GLN A 85 41.42 52.77 23.04
C GLN A 85 41.32 52.37 21.56
N GLY A 86 40.24 51.73 21.09
CA GLY A 86 40.13 51.56 19.63
C GLY A 86 38.96 50.84 19.01
N GLN A 87 38.05 50.23 19.78
CA GLN A 87 36.89 49.56 19.16
C GLN A 87 35.78 50.56 18.83
N GLN A 88 35.48 50.70 17.54
CA GLN A 88 34.38 51.52 17.05
C GLN A 88 33.05 50.94 17.55
N SER A 89 32.20 51.81 18.11
CA SER A 89 30.86 51.39 18.56
C SER A 89 30.08 50.84 17.38
N SER A 90 29.54 49.63 17.53
CA SER A 90 28.79 48.96 16.48
C SER A 90 27.44 48.47 17.00
N VAL A 91 26.45 48.58 16.12
CA VAL A 91 25.10 48.08 16.35
C VAL A 91 24.87 46.98 15.33
N GLY A 92 24.31 45.86 15.79
CA GLY A 92 23.93 44.77 14.91
C GLY A 92 22.66 44.08 15.39
N GLN A 93 22.23 43.11 14.61
CA GLN A 93 21.19 42.17 14.99
C GLN A 93 21.76 40.76 14.96
N PHE A 94 21.27 39.90 15.84
CA PHE A 94 21.52 38.48 15.70
C PHE A 94 20.77 37.95 14.48
N GLU A 95 21.39 37.03 13.76
CA GLU A 95 20.76 36.35 12.64
C GLU A 95 19.59 35.52 13.16
N ALA A 96 18.42 35.68 12.53
CA ALA A 96 17.26 34.85 12.85
C ALA A 96 17.55 33.39 12.45
N THR A 97 17.11 32.44 13.27
CA THR A 97 17.27 31.03 12.93
C THR A 97 16.47 30.69 11.68
N GLY A 98 17.13 30.13 10.67
CA GLY A 98 16.47 29.67 9.45
C GLY A 98 15.47 28.55 9.73
N LEU A 99 14.18 28.82 9.55
CA LEU A 99 13.10 27.85 9.78
C LEU A 99 13.15 26.66 8.81
N SER A 100 13.82 26.82 7.66
CA SER A 100 13.99 25.77 6.64
C SER A 100 14.67 24.51 7.19
N ASN A 101 15.60 24.67 8.13
CA ASN A 101 16.34 23.53 8.71
C ASN A 101 15.40 22.58 9.47
N TYR A 102 14.35 23.11 10.12
CA TYR A 102 13.36 22.28 10.81
C TYR A 102 12.50 21.50 9.82
N SER A 103 12.01 22.14 8.76
CA SER A 103 11.18 21.49 7.74
C SER A 103 11.94 20.35 7.05
N VAL A 104 13.20 20.58 6.68
CA VAL A 104 14.04 19.55 6.05
C VAL A 104 14.25 18.36 6.98
N GLU A 105 14.50 18.60 8.26
CA GLU A 105 14.68 17.49 9.21
C GLU A 105 13.37 16.75 9.51
N MET A 106 12.25 17.45 9.58
CA MET A 106 10.92 16.82 9.68
C MET A 106 10.65 15.90 8.49
N ASP A 107 10.95 16.34 7.26
CA ASP A 107 10.81 15.52 6.06
C ASP A 107 11.76 14.31 6.07
N ASN A 108 12.99 14.48 6.57
CA ASN A 108 13.94 13.38 6.74
C ASN A 108 13.42 12.32 7.72
N ILE A 109 12.86 12.74 8.85
CA ILE A 109 12.29 11.82 9.84
C ILE A 109 11.04 11.13 9.29
N ALA A 110 10.14 11.86 8.63
CA ALA A 110 8.97 11.28 7.97
C ALA A 110 9.38 10.22 6.92
N ASN A 111 10.42 10.50 6.14
CA ASN A 111 11.00 9.55 5.19
C ASN A 111 11.51 8.27 5.87
N ARG A 112 12.13 8.36 7.05
CA ARG A 112 12.56 7.20 7.84
C ARG A 112 11.37 6.42 8.39
N MET A 113 10.31 7.10 8.83
CA MET A 113 9.08 6.45 9.28
C MET A 113 8.48 5.59 8.17
N PHE A 114 8.38 6.10 6.93
CA PHE A 114 7.88 5.34 5.78
C PHE A 114 8.68 4.06 5.53
N ILE A 115 10.01 4.12 5.67
CA ILE A 115 10.88 2.95 5.50
C ILE A 115 10.62 1.91 6.60
N ILE A 116 10.50 2.33 7.86
CA ILE A 116 10.28 1.44 9.01
C ILE A 116 8.90 0.79 8.93
N THR A 117 7.85 1.56 8.66
CA THR A 117 6.48 1.04 8.56
C THR A 117 6.25 0.22 7.29
N ARG A 118 7.15 0.34 6.30
CA ARG A 118 7.00 -0.17 4.93
C ARG A 118 5.80 0.45 4.22
N THR A 119 5.52 1.73 4.53
CA THR A 119 4.46 2.48 3.85
C THR A 119 5.04 3.08 2.56
N PRO A 120 4.44 2.82 1.39
CA PRO A 120 4.89 3.42 0.14
C PRO A 120 4.77 4.95 0.16
N LYS A 121 5.83 5.64 -0.25
CA LYS A 121 5.91 7.12 -0.14
C LYS A 121 4.93 7.83 -1.06
N HIS A 122 4.65 7.26 -2.23
CA HIS A 122 3.77 7.84 -3.24
C HIS A 122 2.30 7.94 -2.80
N TYR A 123 1.91 7.31 -1.68
CA TYR A 123 0.56 7.45 -1.12
C TYR A 123 0.34 8.79 -0.40
N LEU A 124 1.41 9.40 0.12
CA LEU A 124 1.30 10.60 0.97
C LEU A 124 2.10 11.78 0.40
N MET A 125 3.15 11.51 -0.37
CA MET A 125 3.95 12.54 -1.01
C MET A 125 3.66 12.57 -2.51
N MET A 126 3.29 13.76 -3.00
CA MET A 126 3.17 14.00 -4.43
C MET A 126 4.55 13.83 -5.06
N THR A 127 4.76 12.70 -5.73
CA THR A 127 6.01 12.44 -6.41
C THR A 127 5.92 13.08 -7.80
N SER A 128 6.80 14.03 -8.09
CA SER A 128 6.84 14.76 -9.38
C SER A 128 7.39 13.94 -10.55
N ALA A 129 7.74 12.67 -10.31
CA ALA A 129 8.24 11.76 -11.34
C ALA A 129 7.11 10.90 -11.91
N ASN A 130 7.12 10.71 -13.24
CA ASN A 130 6.32 9.69 -13.91
C ASN A 130 6.87 8.30 -13.53
N ILE A 131 6.39 7.74 -12.42
CA ILE A 131 6.75 6.40 -11.96
C ILE A 131 6.05 5.38 -12.87
N SER A 132 6.79 4.42 -13.42
CA SER A 132 6.20 3.33 -14.20
C SER A 132 5.36 2.40 -13.30
N GLY A 133 4.36 1.73 -13.88
CA GLY A 133 3.52 0.79 -13.13
C GLY A 133 4.33 -0.33 -12.44
N GLU A 134 5.37 -0.85 -13.08
CA GLU A 134 6.25 -1.86 -12.48
C GLU A 134 7.07 -1.30 -11.30
N ALA A 135 7.51 -0.05 -11.40
CA ALA A 135 8.19 0.62 -10.29
C ALA A 135 7.25 0.86 -9.11
N LEU A 136 5.97 1.19 -9.36
CA LEU A 136 4.95 1.27 -8.31
C LEU A 136 4.75 -0.09 -7.62
N MET A 137 4.64 -1.19 -8.39
CA MET A 137 4.53 -2.54 -7.83
C MET A 137 5.77 -2.93 -7.00
N ALA A 138 6.97 -2.59 -7.47
CA ALA A 138 8.21 -2.84 -6.73
C ALA A 138 8.25 -2.06 -5.40
N MET A 139 7.79 -0.80 -5.40
CA MET A 139 7.71 0.03 -4.18
C MET A 139 6.64 -0.48 -3.19
N GLU A 140 5.58 -1.12 -3.66
CA GLU A 140 4.50 -1.70 -2.83
C GLU A 140 4.82 -3.11 -2.30
N SER A 141 5.78 -3.81 -2.91
CA SER A 141 6.17 -5.19 -2.54
C SER A 141 6.44 -5.40 -1.04
N PRO A 142 7.14 -4.51 -0.31
CA PRO A 142 7.34 -4.66 1.13
C PRO A 142 6.04 -4.60 1.95
N LEU A 143 5.07 -3.77 1.51
CA LEU A 143 3.74 -3.66 2.12
C LEU A 143 2.93 -4.92 1.82
N ILE A 144 2.92 -5.40 0.57
CA ILE A 144 2.26 -6.64 0.16
C ILE A 144 2.77 -7.82 0.98
N LYS A 145 4.09 -7.95 1.15
CA LYS A 145 4.71 -9.02 1.96
C LYS A 145 4.25 -8.95 3.42
N LYS A 146 4.07 -7.75 3.96
CA LYS A 146 3.53 -7.51 5.31
C LYS A 146 2.06 -7.93 5.42
N THR A 147 1.24 -7.58 4.43
CA THR A 147 -0.17 -8.00 4.35
C THR A 147 -0.30 -9.52 4.28
N LYS A 148 0.46 -10.18 3.41
CA LYS A 148 0.48 -11.66 3.30
C LYS A 148 0.89 -12.34 4.61
N LYS A 149 1.87 -11.77 5.34
CA LYS A 149 2.26 -12.27 6.68
C LYS A 149 1.07 -12.20 7.64
N ARG A 150 0.30 -11.11 7.63
CA ARG A 150 -0.89 -10.93 8.48
C ARG A 150 -2.05 -11.84 8.10
N GLN A 151 -2.35 -11.96 6.80
CA GLN A 151 -3.35 -12.91 6.29
C GLN A 151 -3.07 -14.32 6.80
N LYS A 152 -1.80 -14.77 6.76
CA LYS A 152 -1.41 -16.08 7.29
C LYS A 152 -1.56 -16.17 8.81
N LEU A 153 -1.21 -15.12 9.55
CA LEU A 153 -1.35 -15.08 11.00
C LEU A 153 -2.80 -15.06 11.46
N PHE A 154 -3.70 -14.45 10.69
CA PHE A 154 -5.12 -14.32 11.02
C PHE A 154 -5.97 -15.48 10.47
N ALA A 155 -5.44 -16.25 9.51
CA ALA A 155 -6.17 -17.37 8.91
C ALA A 155 -6.66 -18.38 9.96
N SER A 156 -5.82 -18.74 10.95
CA SER A 156 -6.22 -19.65 12.02
C SER A 156 -7.41 -19.13 12.84
N GLN A 157 -7.42 -17.84 13.18
CA GLN A 157 -8.47 -17.24 13.97
C GLN A 157 -9.76 -17.12 13.17
N TRP A 158 -9.66 -16.87 11.86
CA TRP A 158 -10.83 -16.90 10.98
C TRP A 158 -11.43 -18.30 10.84
N GLN A 159 -10.60 -19.35 10.87
CA GLN A 159 -11.08 -20.74 10.94
C GLN A 159 -11.82 -21.01 12.26
N ASP A 160 -11.29 -20.54 13.38
CA ASP A 160 -11.94 -20.69 14.69
C ASP A 160 -13.28 -19.94 14.75
N VAL A 161 -13.35 -18.74 14.19
CA VAL A 161 -14.59 -17.95 14.07
C VAL A 161 -15.62 -18.70 13.21
N ALA A 162 -15.21 -19.21 12.05
CA ALA A 162 -16.11 -19.93 11.16
C ALA A 162 -16.63 -21.24 11.79
N ALA A 163 -15.77 -21.99 12.48
CA ALA A 163 -16.16 -23.18 13.22
C ALA A 163 -17.12 -22.85 14.37
N PHE A 164 -16.91 -21.71 15.04
CA PHE A 164 -17.84 -21.24 16.08
C PHE A 164 -19.20 -20.87 15.50
N ILE A 165 -19.25 -20.18 14.36
CA ILE A 165 -20.51 -19.87 13.66
C ILE A 165 -21.24 -21.18 13.28
N ALA A 166 -20.54 -22.16 12.70
CA ALA A 166 -21.14 -23.46 12.38
C ALA A 166 -21.71 -24.17 13.62
N ARG A 167 -20.99 -24.07 14.76
CA ARG A 167 -21.46 -24.62 16.04
C ARG A 167 -22.75 -23.96 16.53
N LEU A 168 -22.95 -22.67 16.26
CA LEU A 168 -24.21 -21.97 16.60
C LEU A 168 -25.39 -22.50 15.77
N GLU A 169 -25.15 -22.97 14.55
CA GLU A 169 -26.14 -23.61 13.69
C GLU A 169 -26.31 -25.12 13.98
N GLY A 170 -25.62 -25.66 14.99
CA GLY A 170 -25.68 -27.06 15.39
C GLY A 170 -24.76 -28.00 14.60
N VAL A 171 -23.90 -27.46 13.72
CA VAL A 171 -22.94 -28.25 12.94
C VAL A 171 -21.56 -28.16 13.59
N THR A 172 -21.01 -29.32 14.00
CA THR A 172 -19.66 -29.37 14.57
C THR A 172 -18.65 -29.63 13.45
N ILE A 173 -17.86 -28.61 13.11
CA ILE A 173 -16.83 -28.67 12.08
C ILE A 173 -15.47 -28.47 12.75
N ASP A 174 -14.49 -29.28 12.37
CA ASP A 174 -13.11 -29.08 12.81
C ASP A 174 -12.50 -27.86 12.07
N PRO A 175 -11.96 -26.84 12.76
CA PRO A 175 -11.39 -25.64 12.14
C PRO A 175 -10.36 -25.94 11.03
N SER A 176 -9.63 -27.07 11.13
CA SER A 176 -8.63 -27.46 10.14
C SER A 176 -9.18 -27.74 8.74
N THR A 177 -10.47 -28.06 8.64
CA THR A 177 -11.16 -28.33 7.37
C THR A 177 -11.56 -27.05 6.63
N ILE A 178 -11.59 -25.92 7.32
CA ILE A 178 -12.03 -24.64 6.77
C ILE A 178 -10.84 -23.96 6.09
N THR A 179 -10.99 -23.62 4.81
CA THR A 179 -9.96 -22.87 4.07
C THR A 179 -10.37 -21.41 3.96
N VAL A 180 -9.53 -20.50 4.46
CA VAL A 180 -9.75 -19.06 4.35
C VAL A 180 -9.14 -18.56 3.05
N LEU A 181 -10.00 -18.07 2.16
CA LEU A 181 -9.60 -17.46 0.89
C LEU A 181 -9.55 -15.94 1.06
N TRP A 182 -8.36 -15.37 0.89
CA TRP A 182 -8.15 -13.93 0.92
C TRP A 182 -8.12 -13.37 -0.50
N GLU A 183 -8.67 -12.18 -0.68
CA GLU A 183 -8.46 -11.42 -1.90
C GLU A 183 -6.96 -11.07 -2.06
N ARG A 184 -6.52 -10.99 -3.33
CA ARG A 184 -5.14 -10.66 -3.67
C ARG A 184 -4.85 -9.21 -3.23
N PRO A 185 -3.86 -8.97 -2.35
CA PRO A 185 -3.55 -7.62 -1.86
C PRO A 185 -2.66 -6.81 -2.80
N GLU A 186 -2.35 -7.33 -3.99
CA GLU A 186 -1.43 -6.73 -4.94
C GLU A 186 -2.18 -5.80 -5.87
N SER A 187 -1.58 -4.65 -6.21
CA SER A 187 -2.08 -3.78 -7.27
C SER A 187 -1.96 -4.52 -8.61
N VAL A 188 -3.08 -4.95 -9.17
CA VAL A 188 -3.11 -5.73 -10.41
C VAL A 188 -3.19 -4.79 -11.60
N GLN A 189 -2.27 -4.96 -12.55
CA GLN A 189 -2.38 -4.35 -13.88
C GLN A 189 -3.05 -5.35 -14.82
N PRO A 190 -4.21 -5.03 -15.41
CA PRO A 190 -4.95 -5.97 -16.26
C PRO A 190 -4.14 -6.52 -17.43
N TYR A 191 -3.25 -5.68 -18.01
CA TYR A 191 -2.39 -6.08 -19.11
C TYR A 191 -1.35 -7.13 -18.68
N THR A 192 -0.63 -6.89 -17.59
CA THR A 192 0.38 -7.82 -17.05
C THR A 192 -0.25 -9.13 -16.62
N GLU A 193 -1.47 -9.10 -16.07
CA GLU A 193 -2.21 -10.31 -15.71
C GLU A 193 -2.60 -11.13 -16.95
N ALA A 194 -3.14 -10.49 -17.99
CA ALA A 194 -3.48 -11.15 -19.23
C ALA A 194 -2.24 -11.78 -19.90
N GLN A 195 -1.11 -11.06 -19.90
CA GLN A 195 0.15 -11.55 -20.42
C GLN A 195 0.69 -12.74 -19.61
N THR A 196 0.62 -12.67 -18.28
CA THR A 196 1.02 -13.77 -17.38
C THR A 196 0.16 -15.01 -17.62
N ARG A 197 -1.16 -14.83 -17.80
CA ARG A 197 -2.10 -15.91 -18.12
C ARG A 197 -1.77 -16.56 -19.47
N GLN A 198 -1.52 -15.76 -20.49
CA GLN A 198 -1.13 -16.26 -21.81
C GLN A 198 0.18 -17.05 -21.74
N LEU A 199 1.19 -16.52 -21.05
CA LEU A 199 2.47 -17.20 -20.85
C LEU A 199 2.30 -18.52 -20.09
N GLY A 200 1.49 -18.53 -19.02
CA GLY A 200 1.19 -19.75 -18.25
C GLY A 200 0.58 -20.86 -19.11
N VAL A 201 -0.40 -20.52 -19.96
CA VAL A 201 -0.98 -21.48 -20.90
C VAL A 201 0.05 -21.95 -21.92
N ASN A 202 0.88 -21.04 -22.46
CA ASN A 202 1.93 -21.38 -23.41
C ASN A 202 3.00 -22.31 -22.81
N THR A 203 3.28 -22.19 -21.51
CA THR A 203 4.19 -23.10 -20.79
C THR A 203 3.58 -24.46 -20.46
N GLY A 204 2.31 -24.69 -20.83
CA GLY A 204 1.62 -25.97 -20.67
C GLY A 204 0.78 -26.11 -19.39
N ILE A 205 0.60 -25.04 -18.61
CA ILE A 205 -0.31 -25.07 -17.45
C ILE A 205 -1.76 -25.01 -17.98
N PRO A 206 -2.64 -25.96 -17.60
CA PRO A 206 -4.03 -25.91 -18.01
C PRO A 206 -4.70 -24.61 -17.54
N LEU A 207 -5.46 -23.96 -18.43
CA LEU A 207 -6.16 -22.70 -18.15
C LEU A 207 -7.06 -22.81 -16.91
N ILE A 208 -7.73 -23.95 -16.72
CA ILE A 208 -8.61 -24.21 -15.56
C ILE A 208 -7.83 -24.10 -14.25
N THR A 209 -6.60 -24.63 -14.21
CA THR A 209 -5.74 -24.55 -13.03
C THR A 209 -5.31 -23.12 -12.75
N LEU A 210 -5.07 -22.31 -13.79
CA LEU A 210 -4.76 -20.89 -13.63
C LEU A 210 -5.95 -20.10 -13.10
N LEU A 211 -7.14 -20.27 -13.68
CA LEU A 211 -8.36 -19.58 -13.24
C LEU A 211 -8.75 -19.95 -11.80
N ARG A 212 -8.59 -21.23 -11.41
CA ARG A 212 -8.77 -21.66 -10.02
C ARG A 212 -7.79 -20.97 -9.07
N ARG A 213 -6.54 -20.76 -9.49
CA ARG A 213 -5.53 -20.00 -8.70
C ARG A 213 -5.83 -18.51 -8.65
N GLU A 214 -6.47 -17.97 -9.68
CA GLU A 214 -6.96 -16.58 -9.72
C GLU A 214 -8.20 -16.37 -8.84
N GLY A 215 -8.79 -17.45 -8.29
CA GLY A 215 -9.90 -17.40 -7.34
C GLY A 215 -11.28 -17.53 -7.98
N TRP A 216 -11.36 -17.95 -9.25
CA TRP A 216 -12.64 -18.21 -9.91
C TRP A 216 -13.38 -19.35 -9.21
N THR A 217 -14.68 -19.16 -9.04
CA THR A 217 -15.59 -20.16 -8.48
C THR A 217 -15.79 -21.32 -9.46
N GLU A 218 -16.21 -22.47 -8.93
CA GLU A 218 -16.45 -23.65 -9.77
C GLU A 218 -17.55 -23.40 -10.81
N SER A 219 -18.61 -22.67 -10.45
CA SER A 219 -19.66 -22.26 -11.37
C SER A 219 -19.17 -21.34 -12.50
N GLU A 220 -18.24 -20.43 -12.23
CA GLU A 220 -17.67 -19.54 -13.26
C GLU A 220 -16.78 -20.33 -14.23
N ILE A 221 -16.06 -21.33 -13.72
CA ILE A 221 -15.22 -22.21 -14.54
C ILE A 221 -16.09 -23.07 -15.46
N GLU A 222 -17.21 -23.60 -14.96
CA GLU A 222 -18.17 -24.37 -15.77
C GLU A 222 -18.79 -23.50 -16.88
N ALA A 223 -19.25 -22.30 -16.55
CA ALA A 223 -19.79 -21.36 -17.52
C ALA A 223 -18.77 -21.05 -18.63
N MET A 224 -17.50 -20.79 -18.27
CA MET A 224 -16.43 -20.55 -19.24
C MET A 224 -16.16 -21.77 -20.15
N GLN A 225 -16.21 -22.99 -19.59
CA GLN A 225 -16.07 -24.20 -20.39
C GLN A 225 -17.21 -24.36 -21.38
N ASP A 226 -18.43 -24.01 -20.99
CA ASP A 226 -19.59 -24.08 -21.88
C ASP A 226 -19.52 -23.01 -22.98
N ASP A 227 -19.12 -21.79 -22.66
CA ASP A 227 -18.81 -20.74 -23.64
C ASP A 227 -17.73 -21.18 -24.62
N LYS A 228 -16.68 -21.83 -24.12
CA LYS A 228 -15.62 -22.39 -24.97
C LYS A 228 -16.13 -23.49 -25.89
N LYS A 229 -16.97 -24.41 -25.40
CA LYS A 229 -17.60 -25.45 -26.24
C LYS A 229 -18.48 -24.82 -27.33
N LEU A 230 -19.20 -23.73 -27.02
CA LEU A 230 -19.99 -22.99 -28.01
C LEU A 230 -19.10 -22.32 -29.06
N GLN A 231 -17.99 -21.71 -28.65
CA GLN A 231 -17.00 -21.13 -29.57
C GLN A 231 -16.35 -22.20 -30.47
N ASP A 232 -15.93 -23.33 -29.91
CA ASP A 232 -15.33 -24.43 -30.66
C ASP A 232 -16.32 -25.02 -31.67
N LYS A 233 -17.61 -25.13 -31.30
CA LYS A 233 -18.67 -25.54 -32.24
C LYS A 233 -18.82 -24.53 -33.37
N ALA A 234 -18.92 -23.24 -33.05
CA ALA A 234 -19.03 -22.18 -34.05
C ALA A 234 -17.82 -22.15 -35.01
N GLN A 235 -16.61 -22.29 -34.49
CA GLN A 235 -15.38 -22.36 -35.29
C GLN A 235 -15.33 -23.61 -36.18
N LYS A 236 -15.75 -24.78 -35.68
CA LYS A 236 -15.84 -26.00 -36.51
C LYS A 236 -16.85 -25.83 -37.64
N THR A 237 -18.00 -25.22 -37.38
CA THR A 237 -19.01 -24.93 -38.42
C THR A 237 -18.49 -23.95 -39.47
N LEU A 238 -17.82 -22.87 -39.04
CA LEU A 238 -17.15 -21.93 -39.94
C LEU A 238 -16.06 -22.62 -40.78
N ALA A 239 -15.20 -23.42 -40.16
CA ALA A 239 -14.15 -24.17 -40.85
C ALA A 239 -14.72 -25.13 -41.90
N GLN A 240 -15.79 -25.87 -41.55
CA GLN A 240 -16.49 -26.75 -42.49
C GLN A 240 -17.12 -25.97 -43.65
N ALA A 241 -17.76 -24.83 -43.37
CA ALA A 241 -18.30 -23.96 -44.40
C ALA A 241 -17.22 -23.42 -45.34
N THR A 242 -16.07 -22.97 -44.80
CA THR A 242 -14.94 -22.50 -45.62
C THR A 242 -14.33 -23.61 -46.47
N LEU A 243 -14.21 -24.83 -45.92
CA LEU A 243 -13.71 -25.99 -46.66
C LEU A 243 -14.68 -26.40 -47.78
N ALA A 244 -15.99 -26.33 -47.52
CA ALA A 244 -17.01 -26.59 -48.54
C ALA A 244 -16.92 -25.56 -49.68
N THR A 245 -16.81 -24.26 -49.36
CA THR A 245 -16.65 -23.22 -50.39
C THR A 245 -15.37 -23.36 -51.20
N LEU A 246 -14.26 -23.75 -50.57
CA LEU A 246 -12.99 -23.98 -51.26
C LEU A 246 -13.05 -25.21 -52.19
N ARG A 247 -13.74 -26.28 -51.79
CA ARG A 247 -13.98 -27.44 -52.65
C ARG A 247 -14.82 -27.08 -53.87
N THR A 248 -15.92 -26.34 -53.68
CA THR A 248 -16.75 -25.90 -54.81
C THR A 248 -16.00 -24.96 -55.75
N GLN A 249 -15.10 -24.11 -55.23
CA GLN A 249 -14.23 -23.28 -56.08
C GLN A 249 -13.17 -24.09 -56.83
N GLN A 250 -12.59 -25.14 -56.22
CA GLN A 250 -11.67 -26.05 -56.91
C GLN A 250 -12.37 -26.87 -58.00
N GLU A 251 -13.58 -27.36 -57.75
CA GLU A 251 -14.41 -28.06 -58.73
C GLU A 251 -14.79 -27.14 -59.90
N GLN A 252 -15.05 -25.85 -59.64
CA GLN A 252 -15.28 -24.86 -60.70
C GLN A 252 -14.01 -24.48 -61.48
N GLN A 253 -12.82 -24.62 -60.87
CA GLN A 253 -11.54 -24.36 -61.53
C GLN A 253 -11.01 -25.55 -62.35
N ASN A 254 -11.51 -26.77 -62.13
CA ASN A 254 -11.06 -27.97 -62.85
C ASN A 254 -12.19 -28.71 -63.61
N PRO A 255 -12.80 -28.12 -64.65
CA PRO A 255 -13.95 -28.71 -65.34
C PRO A 255 -13.63 -29.71 -66.48
N GLN A 256 -12.49 -30.42 -66.48
CA GLN A 256 -12.20 -31.45 -67.50
C GLN A 256 -11.44 -32.65 -66.93
N GLU A 257 -12.13 -33.79 -66.80
CA GLU A 257 -11.61 -35.18 -66.94
C GLU A 257 -12.73 -36.18 -66.57
N GLU A 258 -13.84 -36.25 -67.33
CA GLU A 258 -14.76 -37.40 -67.24
C GLU A 258 -15.29 -37.94 -68.57
N ASP A 259 -15.04 -37.30 -69.72
CA ASP A 259 -15.43 -37.81 -71.03
C ASP A 259 -14.21 -38.13 -71.92
N ALA A 260 -13.51 -39.25 -71.69
CA ALA A 260 -12.63 -39.87 -72.71
C ALA A 260 -12.11 -41.28 -72.35
N VAL A 261 -12.98 -42.28 -72.08
CA VAL A 261 -12.62 -43.70 -72.35
C VAL A 261 -13.86 -44.48 -72.81
N THR A 262 -14.24 -44.31 -74.08
CA THR A 262 -14.87 -45.37 -74.87
C THR A 262 -13.99 -45.59 -76.08
N GLY A 263 -13.14 -46.61 -76.01
CA GLY A 263 -12.30 -47.12 -77.09
C GLY A 263 -12.19 -48.63 -76.96
N GLU A 264 -12.56 -49.31 -78.06
CA GLU A 264 -12.73 -50.75 -78.33
C GLU A 264 -14.02 -51.44 -77.86
#